data_AF-A0A535GP10-F1
#
_entry.id   AF-A0A535GP10-F1
#
_cell.length_a   1.000
_cell.length_b   1.000
_cell.length_c   1.000
_cell.angle_alpha   90.00
_cell.angle_beta   90.00
_cell.angle_gamma   90.00
#
_symmetry.space_group_name_H-M   'P 1'
#
loop_
_entity.id
_entity.type
_entity.pdbx_description
1 polymer ?
#
loop_
_entity_poly.entity_id
_entity_poly.type
_entity_poly.pdbx_seq_one_letter_code
_entity_poly.pdbx_strand_id
1 'polypeptide(L)' 'MPTITPYSGAKGRVLQTDNATVVVFDLEPKMIIETHKHEVEQFGVVVKGSLAMIIAGEQRILTPGDTYRIPPGSAHALR' A
#
# COMPACT_ATOMS: atom_id res chain seq x y z
N MET A 1 -13.67 -6.76 -11.22
CA MET A 1 -12.20 -6.59 -11.22
C MET A 1 -11.56 -7.86 -10.70
N PRO A 2 -10.49 -8.36 -11.34
CA PRO A 2 -9.71 -9.48 -10.80
C PRO A 2 -9.27 -9.25 -9.36
N THR A 3 -9.17 -10.32 -8.57
CA THR A 3 -8.73 -10.26 -7.18
C THR A 3 -7.38 -10.92 -6.99
N ILE A 4 -6.56 -10.37 -6.11
CA ILE A 4 -5.25 -10.91 -5.71
C ILE A 4 -5.16 -11.05 -4.19
N THR A 5 -4.28 -11.94 -3.73
CA THR A 5 -3.91 -12.10 -2.31
C THR A 5 -2.39 -12.18 -2.20
N PRO A 6 -1.67 -11.04 -2.29
CA PRO A 6 -0.19 -11.06 -2.30
C PRO A 6 0.40 -11.47 -0.95
N TYR A 7 -0.34 -11.23 0.14
CA TYR A 7 0.00 -11.66 1.49
C TYR A 7 -1.25 -12.27 2.13
N SER A 8 -1.06 -13.24 3.03
CA SER A 8 -2.16 -13.72 3.88
C SER A 8 -2.79 -12.53 4.61
N GLY A 9 -4.10 -12.31 4.47
CA GLY A 9 -4.80 -11.16 5.06
C GLY A 9 -4.78 -9.86 4.25
N ALA A 10 -4.13 -9.82 3.07
CA ALA A 10 -4.23 -8.70 2.12
C ALA A 10 -5.02 -9.13 0.90
N LYS A 11 -6.25 -8.60 0.73
CA LYS A 11 -7.05 -8.85 -0.47
C LYS A 11 -7.07 -7.60 -1.34
N GLY A 12 -6.62 -7.72 -2.58
CA GLY A 12 -6.63 -6.63 -3.56
C GLY A 12 -7.69 -6.86 -4.64
N ARG A 13 -8.42 -5.81 -5.01
CA ARG A 13 -9.19 -5.74 -6.27
C ARG A 13 -8.38 -4.90 -7.26
N VAL A 14 -8.01 -5.46 -8.40
CA VAL A 14 -7.00 -4.89 -9.31
C VAL A 14 -7.62 -4.41 -10.62
N LEU A 15 -7.27 -3.19 -11.03
CA LEU A 15 -7.48 -2.65 -12.36
C LEU A 15 -6.10 -2.37 -12.94
N GLN A 16 -5.70 -3.17 -13.92
CA GLN A 16 -4.46 -2.97 -14.63
C GLN A 16 -4.74 -2.27 -15.95
N THR A 17 -3.91 -1.27 -16.26
CA THR A 17 -3.91 -0.53 -17.53
C THR A 17 -2.49 -0.55 -18.11
N ASP A 18 -2.29 0.05 -19.28
CA ASP A 18 -0.98 0.05 -19.94
C ASP A 18 0.11 0.80 -19.13
N ASN A 19 -0.27 1.81 -18.36
CA ASN A 19 0.67 2.72 -17.68
C ASN A 19 0.47 2.83 -16.16
N ALA A 20 -0.59 2.22 -15.63
CA ALA A 20 -0.92 2.29 -14.21
C ALA A 20 -1.67 1.05 -13.74
N THR A 21 -1.43 0.68 -12.48
CA THR A 21 -2.20 -0.33 -11.78
C THR A 21 -2.86 0.32 -10.58
N VAL A 22 -4.19 0.19 -10.49
CA VAL A 22 -4.96 0.62 -9.33
C VAL A 22 -5.36 -0.62 -8.56
N VAL A 23 -5.11 -0.61 -7.25
CA VAL A 23 -5.52 -1.68 -6.35
C VAL A 23 -6.31 -1.10 -5.19
N VAL A 24 -7.51 -1.64 -4.97
CA VAL A 24 -8.25 -1.42 -3.73
C VAL A 24 -7.90 -2.56 -2.79
N PHE A 25 -7.11 -2.25 -1.77
CA PHE A 25 -6.69 -3.21 -0.75
C PHE A 25 -7.64 -3.20 0.45
N ASP A 26 -8.09 -4.39 0.84
CA ASP A 26 -8.63 -4.68 2.16
C ASP A 26 -7.55 -5.43 2.94
N LEU A 27 -7.13 -4.87 4.07
CA LEU A 27 -6.05 -5.40 4.91
C LEU A 27 -6.62 -5.80 6.27
N GLU A 28 -6.32 -7.02 6.72
CA GLU A 28 -6.68 -7.48 8.06
C GLU A 28 -5.96 -6.64 9.15
N PRO A 29 -6.56 -6.48 10.34
CA PRO A 29 -5.93 -5.74 11.42
C PRO A 29 -4.57 -6.33 11.84
N LYS A 30 -3.62 -5.45 12.16
CA LYS A 30 -2.26 -5.82 12.63
C LYS A 30 -1.43 -6.63 11.61
N MET A 31 -1.81 -6.55 10.34
CA MET A 31 -1.01 -7.04 9.23
C MET A 31 0.35 -6.37 9.21
N ILE A 32 1.38 -7.14 8.87
CA ILE A 32 2.73 -6.64 8.62
C ILE A 32 3.07 -6.95 7.17
N ILE A 33 3.49 -5.92 6.44
CA ILE A 33 4.12 -6.10 5.13
C ILE A 33 5.58 -5.73 5.30
N GLU A 34 6.46 -6.72 5.10
CA GLU A 34 7.89 -6.56 5.22
C GLU A 34 8.42 -5.46 4.29
N THR A 35 9.55 -4.89 4.68
CA THR A 35 10.18 -3.80 3.92
C THR A 35 10.55 -4.28 2.52
N HIS A 36 10.10 -3.56 1.50
CA HIS A 36 10.42 -3.83 0.11
C HIS A 36 10.54 -2.53 -0.71
N LYS A 37 10.89 -2.64 -1.98
CA LYS A 37 11.01 -1.53 -2.93
C LYS A 37 10.77 -2.01 -4.36
N HIS A 38 10.37 -1.08 -5.23
CA HIS A 38 10.20 -1.31 -6.67
C HIS A 38 10.43 -0.02 -7.44
N GLU A 39 10.66 -0.13 -8.76
CA GLU A 39 10.96 1.00 -9.65
C GLU A 39 9.73 1.86 -9.94
N VAL A 40 8.54 1.28 -9.88
CA VAL A 40 7.29 2.00 -10.14
C VAL A 40 6.94 2.88 -8.93
N GLU A 41 6.56 4.12 -9.21
CA GLU A 41 6.00 5.02 -8.18
C GLU A 41 4.67 4.46 -7.65
N GLN A 42 4.49 4.50 -6.33
CA GLN A 42 3.24 4.13 -5.71
C GLN A 42 2.70 5.30 -4.89
N PHE A 43 1.40 5.54 -4.98
CA PHE A 43 0.70 6.46 -4.09
C PHE A 43 -0.62 5.84 -3.68
N GLY A 44 -1.17 6.33 -2.58
CA GLY A 44 -2.42 5.82 -2.07
C GLY A 44 -3.12 6.80 -1.15
N VAL A 45 -4.36 6.47 -0.83
CA VAL A 45 -5.21 7.18 0.12
C VAL A 45 -5.78 6.16 1.09
N VAL A 46 -5.82 6.50 2.38
CA VAL A 46 -6.53 5.69 3.35
C VAL A 46 -8.02 6.01 3.24
N VAL A 47 -8.84 5.00 2.91
CA VAL A 47 -10.29 5.16 2.77
C VAL A 47 -11.01 4.87 4.09
N LYS A 48 -10.53 3.88 4.86
CA LYS A 48 -11.09 3.45 6.14
C LYS A 48 -10.00 2.81 7.01
N GLY A 49 -10.14 2.95 8.33
CA GLY A 49 -9.17 2.41 9.29
C GLY A 49 -7.94 3.31 9.45
N SER A 50 -6.82 2.72 9.84
CA SER A 50 -5.55 3.43 9.98
C SER A 50 -4.39 2.53 9.56
N LEU A 51 -3.29 3.15 9.13
CA LEU A 51 -2.14 2.47 8.57
C LEU A 51 -0.85 3.03 9.18
N ALA A 52 0.01 2.20 9.77
CA ALA A 52 1.37 2.63 10.09
C ALA A 52 2.27 2.42 8.87
N MET A 53 2.41 3.48 8.07
CA MET A 53 3.21 3.46 6.85
C MET A 53 4.64 3.87 7.15
N ILE A 54 5.61 3.10 6.67
CA ILE A 54 7.03 3.44 6.74
C ILE A 54 7.54 3.69 5.33
N ILE A 55 8.13 4.85 5.06
CA ILE A 55 8.71 5.22 3.76
C ILE A 55 10.07 5.84 4.00
N ALA A 56 11.12 5.29 3.38
CA ALA A 56 12.50 5.75 3.54
C ALA A 56 12.95 5.87 5.02
N GLY A 57 12.44 4.99 5.89
CA GLY A 57 12.74 4.97 7.32
C GLY A 57 11.86 5.89 8.19
N GLU A 58 11.06 6.77 7.58
CA GLU A 58 10.10 7.60 8.32
C GLU A 58 8.77 6.86 8.51
N GLN A 59 8.33 6.73 9.76
CA GLN A 59 7.03 6.15 10.10
C GLN A 59 5.97 7.24 10.29
N ARG A 60 4.80 7.05 9.70
CA ARG A 60 3.62 7.89 9.91
C ARG A 60 2.38 7.02 10.12
N ILE A 61 1.52 7.44 11.04
CA ILE A 61 0.17 6.87 11.15
C ILE A 61 -0.72 7.66 10.21
N LEU A 62 -1.28 6.98 9.21
CA LEU A 62 -2.20 7.54 8.23
C LEU A 62 -3.62 7.12 8.60
N THR A 63 -4.55 8.05 8.46
CA THR A 63 -5.97 7.96 8.83
C THR A 63 -6.84 8.31 7.62
N PRO A 64 -8.16 8.08 7.66
CA PRO A 64 -9.01 8.27 6.49
C PRO A 64 -8.89 9.69 5.90
N GLY A 65 -8.60 9.77 4.61
CA GLY A 65 -8.32 11.02 3.89
C GLY A 65 -6.84 11.34 3.73
N ASP A 66 -5.96 10.76 4.55
CA ASP A 66 -4.51 10.93 4.36
C ASP A 66 -4.04 10.24 3.08
N THR A 67 -3.18 10.94 2.36
CA THR A 67 -2.51 10.43 1.15
C THR A 67 -1.03 10.20 1.42
N TYR A 68 -0.44 9.25 0.71
CA TYR A 68 1.00 9.02 0.73
C TYR A 68 1.55 8.82 -0.67
N ARG A 69 2.85 9.08 -0.82
CA ARG A 69 3.63 8.83 -2.02
C ARG A 69 4.91 8.11 -1.66
N ILE A 70 5.18 7.02 -2.36
CA ILE A 70 6.40 6.23 -2.32
C ILE A 70 7.14 6.48 -3.64
N PRO A 71 8.23 7.25 -3.63
CA PRO A 71 9.03 7.47 -4.82
C PRO A 71 9.65 6.17 -5.35
N PRO A 72 9.96 6.09 -6.67
CA PRO A 72 10.72 4.99 -7.26
C PRO A 72 11.94 4.58 -6.42
N GLY A 73 12.09 3.29 -6.16
CA GLY A 73 13.25 2.73 -5.45
C GLY A 73 13.27 2.98 -3.94
N SER A 74 12.33 3.74 -3.38
CA SER A 74 12.24 3.98 -1.93
C SER A 74 11.78 2.72 -1.19
N ALA A 75 12.52 2.35 -0.13
CA ALA A 75 12.11 1.27 0.76
C ALA A 75 10.84 1.67 1.53
N HIS A 76 9.88 0.76 1.63
CA HIS A 76 8.62 1.00 2.33
C HIS A 76 8.05 -0.28 2.94
N ALA A 77 7.24 -0.12 3.99
CA ALA A 77 6.66 -1.21 4.78
C ALA A 77 5.33 -0.80 5.43
N LEU A 78 4.59 -1.80 5.90
CA LEU A 78 3.34 -1.64 6.66
C LEU A 78 3.48 -2.32 8.03
N ARG A 79 3.06 -1.64 9.10
CA ARG A 79 3.00 -2.20 10.46
C ARG A 79 1.63 -2.02 11.13
#